data_AF-A0A2H6IE07-F1
#
_entry.id   AF-A0A2H6IE07-F1
#
_cell.length_a   1.000
_cell.length_b   1.000
_cell.length_c   1.000
_cell.angle_alpha   90.00
_cell.angle_beta   90.00
_cell.angle_gamma   90.00
#
_symmetry.space_group_name_H-M   'P 1'
#
loop_
_entity.id
_entity.type
_entity.pdbx_description
1 polymer ?
#
loop_
_entity_poly.entity_id
_entity_poly.type
_entity_poly.pdbx_seq_one_letter_code
_entity_poly.pdbx_strand_id
1 'polypeptide(L)'
;MGFFVVDSIKMLITRQVSLKNISGPVTILQESGKAASAGLLTYFMFMALLSVNLGVLNLLPIPILDGGHIVMFVIEGIKGKPLSERTVAVTQKIGLALLLLLMAFALYNDFVRIFTGSSTP
;
A
#
# COMPACT_ATOMS: atom_id res chain seq x y z
N MET A 1 -24.83 -7.20 -4.19
CA MET A 1 -23.77 -7.10 -3.15
C MET A 1 -22.71 -8.19 -3.24
N GLY A 2 -23.06 -9.49 -3.39
CA GLY A 2 -22.05 -10.56 -3.53
C GLY A 2 -21.14 -10.46 -4.78
N PHE A 3 -21.66 -9.96 -5.90
CA PHE A 3 -20.89 -9.79 -7.15
C PHE A 3 -19.67 -8.86 -7.01
N PHE A 4 -19.79 -7.78 -6.23
CA PHE A 4 -18.69 -6.82 -6.04
C PHE A 4 -17.53 -7.37 -5.20
N VAL A 5 -17.82 -8.24 -4.22
CA VAL A 5 -16.78 -8.88 -3.41
C VAL A 5 -15.99 -9.87 -4.26
N VAL A 6 -16.67 -10.64 -5.11
CA VAL A 6 -16.03 -11.58 -6.04
C VAL A 6 -15.18 -10.83 -7.06
N ASP A 7 -15.67 -9.72 -7.62
CA ASP A 7 -14.89 -8.89 -8.55
C ASP A 7 -13.69 -8.23 -7.87
N SER A 8 -13.80 -7.79 -6.61
CA SER A 8 -12.67 -7.24 -5.84
C SER A 8 -11.57 -8.28 -5.59
N ILE A 9 -11.96 -9.53 -5.29
CA ILE A 9 -11.03 -10.66 -5.16
C ILE A 9 -10.42 -11.03 -6.53
N LYS A 10 -11.19 -10.91 -7.61
CA LYS A 10 -10.71 -11.14 -8.97
C LYS A 10 -9.71 -10.07 -9.41
N MET A 11 -9.92 -8.81 -9.03
CA MET A 11 -8.98 -7.70 -9.26
C MET A 11 -7.67 -7.87 -8.47
N LEU A 12 -7.74 -8.39 -7.25
CA LEU A 12 -6.60 -8.83 -6.44
C LEU A 12 -5.74 -9.88 -7.17
N ILE A 13 -6.39 -10.88 -7.76
CA ILE A 13 -5.72 -11.99 -8.46
C ILE A 13 -5.18 -11.55 -9.85
N THR A 14 -5.86 -10.62 -10.52
CA THR A 14 -5.48 -10.16 -11.88
C THR A 14 -4.46 -9.02 -11.91
N ARG A 15 -3.92 -8.58 -10.76
CA ARG A 15 -2.93 -7.48 -10.66
C ARG A 15 -3.39 -6.16 -11.31
N GLN A 16 -4.71 -5.93 -11.46
CA GLN A 16 -5.25 -4.68 -12.03
C GLN A 16 -5.26 -3.50 -11.03
N VAL A 17 -4.56 -3.62 -9.91
CA VAL A 17 -4.37 -2.50 -8.98
C VAL A 17 -3.21 -1.66 -9.51
N SER A 18 -3.55 -0.67 -10.32
CA SER A 18 -2.59 0.25 -10.91
C SER A 18 -1.84 1.00 -9.80
N LEU A 19 -0.52 0.77 -9.70
CA LEU A 19 0.42 1.51 -8.84
C LEU A 19 0.48 3.02 -9.16
N LYS A 20 -0.25 3.49 -10.18
CA LYS A 20 -0.39 4.92 -10.53
C LYS A 20 -1.28 5.72 -9.57
N ASN A 21 -2.03 5.06 -8.69
CA ASN A 21 -2.87 5.72 -7.68
C ASN A 21 -2.24 5.66 -6.29
N ILE A 22 -0.95 6.03 -6.16
CA ILE A 22 -0.39 6.33 -4.84
C ILE A 22 -1.01 7.66 -4.39
N SER A 23 -2.24 7.57 -3.90
CA SER A 23 -2.89 8.66 -3.17
C SER A 23 -2.09 8.85 -1.90
N GLY A 24 -1.52 10.03 -1.71
CA GLY A 24 -0.83 10.32 -0.46
C GLY A 24 -1.81 10.40 0.71
N PRO A 25 -1.31 10.43 1.95
CA PRO A 25 -2.15 10.44 3.15
C PRO A 25 -3.21 11.55 3.15
N VAL A 26 -2.88 12.72 2.60
CA VAL A 26 -3.82 13.85 2.55
C VAL A 26 -4.92 13.59 1.53
N THR A 27 -4.57 13.05 0.36
CA THR A 27 -5.55 12.67 -0.66
C THR A 27 -6.50 11.59 -0.14
N ILE A 28 -5.99 10.59 0.58
CA ILE A 28 -6.81 9.54 1.22
C ILE A 28 -7.81 10.17 2.22
N LEU A 29 -7.37 11.11 3.04
CA LEU A 29 -8.25 11.81 3.99
C LEU A 29 -9.37 12.56 3.27
N GLN A 30 -9.04 13.31 2.20
CA GLN A 30 -10.04 14.05 1.42
C GLN A 30 -11.07 13.14 0.75
N GLU A 31 -10.61 12.07 0.10
CA GLU A 31 -11.50 11.11 -0.56
C GLU A 31 -12.35 10.33 0.45
N SER A 32 -11.80 10.03 1.63
CA SER A 32 -12.56 9.40 2.72
C SER A 32 -13.69 10.30 3.22
N GLY A 33 -13.46 11.61 3.31
CA GLY A 33 -14.47 12.60 3.69
C GLY A 33 -15.59 12.69 2.66
N LYS A 34 -15.24 12.74 1.36
CA LYS A 34 -16.21 12.70 0.27
C LYS A 34 -17.05 11.42 0.29
N ALA A 35 -16.40 10.27 0.49
CA ALA A 35 -17.08 8.98 0.57
C ALA A 35 -18.03 8.90 1.77
N ALA A 36 -17.63 9.46 2.92
CA ALA A 36 -18.48 9.55 4.12
C ALA A 36 -19.71 10.45 3.89
N SER A 37 -19.52 11.62 3.27
CA SER A 37 -20.62 12.53 2.92
C SER A 37 -21.56 11.94 1.86
N ALA A 38 -21.08 11.05 1.00
CA ALA A 38 -21.88 10.35 -0.01
C ALA A 38 -22.72 9.18 0.56
N GLY A 39 -22.60 8.89 1.87
CA GLY A 39 -23.41 7.91 2.58
C GLY A 39 -22.67 6.61 2.95
N LEU A 40 -23.29 5.84 3.85
CA LEU A 40 -22.67 4.67 4.50
C LEU A 40 -22.19 3.61 3.52
N LEU A 41 -22.98 3.32 2.47
CA LEU A 41 -22.63 2.33 1.46
C LEU A 41 -21.36 2.73 0.69
N THR A 42 -21.28 3.98 0.23
CA THR A 42 -20.13 4.53 -0.50
C THR A 42 -18.88 4.51 0.36
N TYR A 43 -19.01 4.88 1.64
CA TYR A 43 -17.92 4.82 2.60
C TYR A 43 -17.35 3.40 2.78
N PHE A 44 -18.21 2.39 2.98
CA PHE A 44 -17.76 1.00 3.08
C PHE A 44 -17.12 0.48 1.79
N MET A 45 -17.62 0.88 0.63
CA MET A 45 -17.01 0.54 -0.65
C MET A 45 -15.61 1.17 -0.81
N PHE A 46 -15.45 2.44 -0.43
CA PHE A 46 -14.15 3.11 -0.41
C PHE A 46 -13.18 2.41 0.55
N MET A 47 -13.62 2.09 1.77
CA MET A 47 -12.81 1.38 2.75
C MET A 47 -12.41 -0.01 2.30
N ALA A 48 -13.30 -0.76 1.65
CA ALA A 48 -12.99 -2.07 1.10
C ALA A 48 -11.91 -1.98 0.02
N LEU A 49 -12.03 -1.03 -0.92
CA LEU A 49 -11.04 -0.78 -1.95
C LEU A 49 -9.68 -0.37 -1.35
N LEU A 50 -9.68 0.56 -0.39
CA LEU A 50 -8.47 1.00 0.28
C LEU A 50 -7.77 -0.15 1.02
N SER A 51 -8.53 -0.98 1.74
CA SER A 51 -8.01 -2.12 2.49
C SER A 51 -7.37 -3.17 1.57
N VAL A 52 -8.03 -3.44 0.43
CA VAL A 52 -7.49 -4.33 -0.61
C VAL A 52 -6.16 -3.80 -1.15
N ASN A 53 -6.09 -2.51 -1.47
CA ASN A 53 -4.86 -1.89 -1.98
C ASN A 53 -3.72 -1.93 -0.94
N LEU A 54 -4.01 -1.63 0.32
CA LEU A 54 -3.03 -1.73 1.41
C LEU A 54 -2.56 -3.17 1.61
N GLY A 55 -3.47 -4.15 1.52
CA GLY A 55 -3.13 -5.57 1.56
C GLY A 55 -2.15 -5.97 0.45
N VAL A 56 -2.39 -5.54 -0.79
CA VAL A 56 -1.47 -5.79 -1.92
C VAL A 56 -0.11 -5.13 -1.68
N LEU A 57 -0.09 -3.88 -1.25
CA LEU A 57 1.15 -3.15 -0.96
C LEU A 57 1.96 -3.83 0.16
N ASN A 58 1.30 -4.28 1.22
CA ASN A 58 1.95 -5.01 2.33
C ASN A 58 2.54 -6.35 1.91
N LEU A 59 2.01 -7.00 0.87
CA LEU A 59 2.55 -8.26 0.34
C LEU A 59 3.74 -8.06 -0.62
N LEU A 60 4.12 -6.83 -0.94
CA LEU A 60 5.31 -6.57 -1.75
C LEU A 60 6.59 -7.03 -1.02
N PRO A 61 7.63 -7.47 -1.75
CA PRO A 61 8.89 -7.94 -1.18
C PRO A 61 9.78 -6.77 -0.72
N ILE A 62 9.20 -5.82 0.02
CA ILE A 62 9.88 -4.65 0.56
C ILE A 62 10.20 -4.95 2.03
N PRO A 63 11.46 -4.84 2.48
CA PRO A 63 11.80 -5.03 3.89
C PRO A 63 11.00 -4.09 4.80
N ILE A 64 10.65 -4.55 6.00
CA ILE A 64 9.69 -3.94 6.97
C ILE A 64 8.21 -4.16 6.66
N LEU A 65 7.83 -4.40 5.41
CA LEU A 65 6.46 -4.81 5.08
C LEU A 65 6.31 -6.33 5.29
N ASP A 66 5.07 -6.78 5.48
CA ASP A 66 4.73 -8.20 5.72
C ASP A 66 5.30 -9.13 4.64
N GLY A 67 5.25 -8.72 3.37
CA GLY A 67 5.82 -9.44 2.23
C GLY A 67 7.34 -9.54 2.27
N GLY A 68 8.03 -8.55 2.81
CA GLY A 68 9.48 -8.61 3.06
C GLY A 68 9.83 -9.68 4.08
N HIS A 69 9.03 -9.82 5.15
CA HIS A 69 9.17 -10.90 6.13
C HIS A 69 8.91 -12.27 5.52
N ILE A 70 7.86 -12.41 4.71
CA ILE A 70 7.57 -13.64 3.98
C ILE A 70 8.77 -14.06 3.12
N VAL A 71 9.37 -13.12 2.37
CA VAL A 71 10.56 -13.42 1.56
C VAL A 71 11.74 -13.87 2.41
N MET A 72 12.00 -13.21 3.55
CA MET A 72 13.08 -13.62 4.46
C MET A 72 12.85 -15.04 4.99
N PHE A 73 11.63 -15.38 5.41
CA PHE A 73 11.31 -16.73 5.88
C PHE A 73 11.40 -17.78 4.78
N VAL A 74 10.98 -17.46 3.55
CA VAL A 74 11.16 -18.35 2.39
C VAL A 74 12.66 -18.61 2.16
N ILE A 75 13.50 -17.58 2.23
CA ILE A 75 14.95 -17.72 2.11
C ILE A 75 15.51 -18.59 3.25
N GLU A 76 15.07 -18.40 4.49
CA GLU A 76 15.49 -19.24 5.62
C GLU A 76 15.09 -20.69 5.46
N GLY A 77 13.85 -20.94 5.00
CA GLY A 77 13.36 -22.28 4.70
C GLY A 77 14.17 -22.99 3.62
N ILE A 78 14.52 -22.28 2.54
CA ILE A 78 15.40 -22.82 1.48
C ILE A 78 16.83 -23.03 2.00
N LYS A 79 17.36 -22.10 2.82
CA LYS A 79 18.73 -22.17 3.36
C LYS A 79 18.87 -23.21 4.48
N GLY A 80 17.76 -23.68 5.06
CA GLY A 80 17.72 -24.59 6.20
C GLY A 80 18.33 -24.03 7.49
N LYS A 81 18.64 -22.73 7.53
CA LYS A 81 19.25 -22.06 8.68
C LYS A 81 18.84 -20.58 8.72
N PRO A 82 18.68 -20.00 9.92
CA PRO A 82 18.25 -18.61 10.06
C PRO A 82 19.21 -17.63 9.35
N LEU A 83 18.68 -16.48 8.95
CA LEU A 83 19.51 -15.37 8.47
C LEU A 83 20.33 -14.80 9.64
N SER A 84 21.51 -14.29 9.34
CA SER A 84 22.32 -13.65 10.38
C SER A 84 21.63 -12.39 10.87
N GLU A 85 21.74 -12.07 12.16
CA GLU A 85 21.18 -10.84 12.74
C GLU A 85 21.65 -9.60 11.98
N ARG A 86 22.91 -9.59 11.55
CA ARG A 86 23.47 -8.51 10.73
C ARG A 86 22.76 -8.36 9.39
N THR A 87 22.44 -9.46 8.72
CA THR A 87 21.70 -9.45 7.46
C THR A 87 20.30 -8.90 7.66
N VAL A 88 19.56 -9.39 8.66
CA VAL A 88 18.20 -8.92 8.97
C VAL A 88 18.20 -7.44 9.31
N ALA A 89 19.12 -6.99 10.17
CA ALA A 89 19.23 -5.59 10.57
C ALA A 89 19.57 -4.65 9.39
N VAL A 90 20.47 -5.06 8.50
CA VAL A 90 20.79 -4.26 7.29
C VAL A 90 19.60 -4.19 6.36
N THR A 91 18.96 -5.33 6.09
CA THR A 91 17.76 -5.40 5.22
C THR A 91 16.63 -4.54 5.77
N GLN A 92 16.36 -4.59 7.08
CA GLN A 92 15.38 -3.70 7.73
C GLN A 92 15.76 -2.23 7.62
N LYS A 93 17.01 -1.84 7.88
CA LYS A 93 17.45 -0.45 7.74
C LYS A 93 17.27 0.09 6.33
N ILE A 94 17.58 -0.72 5.32
CA ILE A 94 17.35 -0.37 3.91
C ILE A 94 15.86 -0.21 3.64
N GLY A 95 15.03 -1.15 4.11
CA GLY A 95 13.57 -1.03 4.03
C GLY A 95 13.05 0.26 4.65
N LEU A 96 13.58 0.65 5.81
CA LEU A 96 13.11 1.82 6.54
C LEU A 96 13.45 3.10 5.77
N ALA A 97 14.68 3.18 5.27
CA ALA A 97 15.11 4.30 4.45
C ALA A 97 14.24 4.43 3.19
N LEU A 98 13.95 3.32 2.50
CA LEU A 98 13.07 3.30 1.33
C LEU A 98 11.64 3.71 1.67
N LEU A 99 11.08 3.20 2.77
CA LEU A 99 9.73 3.53 3.23
C LEU A 99 9.61 5.02 3.58
N LEU A 100 10.58 5.56 4.33
CA LEU A 100 10.61 6.98 4.67
C LEU A 100 10.75 7.86 3.43
N LEU A 101 11.57 7.45 2.46
CA LEU A 101 11.71 8.17 1.19
C LEU A 101 10.41 8.16 0.40
N LEU A 102 9.73 7.01 0.31
CA LEU A 102 8.44 6.89 -0.37
C LEU A 102 7.37 7.73 0.33
N MET A 103 7.34 7.74 1.67
CA MET A 103 6.42 8.55 2.46
C MET A 103 6.68 10.05 2.25
N ALA A 104 7.95 10.47 2.24
CA ALA A 104 8.33 11.85 1.95
C ALA A 104 7.94 12.25 0.52
N PHE A 105 8.13 11.36 -0.46
CA PHE A 105 7.71 11.58 -1.84
C PHE A 105 6.19 11.70 -1.99
N ALA A 106 5.43 10.83 -1.31
CA ALA A 106 3.96 10.89 -1.32
C ALA A 106 3.45 12.19 -0.68
N LEU A 107 4.02 12.59 0.47
CA LEU A 107 3.71 13.86 1.12
C LEU A 107 4.08 15.06 0.23
N TYR A 108 5.25 15.04 -0.42
CA TYR A 108 5.66 16.07 -1.36
C TYR A 108 4.65 16.22 -2.51
N ASN A 109 4.23 15.10 -3.11
CA ASN A 109 3.22 15.11 -4.16
C ASN A 109 1.86 15.63 -3.67
N ASP A 110 1.44 15.26 -2.47
CA ASP A 110 0.22 15.79 -1.84
C ASP A 110 0.31 17.31 -1.67
N PHE A 111 1.44 17.82 -1.14
CA PHE A 111 1.66 19.26 -1.00
C PHE A 111 1.62 19.98 -2.34
N VAL A 112 2.36 19.50 -3.34
CA VAL A 112 2.38 20.09 -4.68
C VAL A 112 0.97 20.12 -5.28
N ARG A 113 0.19 19.04 -5.14
CA ARG A 113 -1.19 18.97 -5.61
C ARG A 113 -2.10 20.00 -4.94
N ILE A 114 -1.97 20.17 -3.62
CA ILE A 114 -2.78 21.14 -2.85
C ILE A 114 -2.41 22.58 -3.23
N PHE A 115 -1.11 22.89 -3.34
CA PHE A 115 -0.65 24.26 -3.63
C PHE A 115 -0.81 24.67 -5.10
N THR A 116 -0.67 23.74 -6.04
CA THR A 116 -0.74 24.05 -7.48
C THR A 116 -2.18 24.04 -7.99
N GLY A 117 -3.15 23.56 -7.20
CA GLY A 117 -4.56 23.46 -7.59
C GLY A 117 -4.82 22.55 -8.81
N SER A 118 -3.81 21.83 -9.27
CA SER A 118 -3.88 21.03 -10.49
C SER A 118 -4.61 19.72 -10.22
N SER A 119 -5.91 19.76 -10.49
CA SER A 119 -6.66 18.62 -11.00
C SER A 119 -6.11 18.25 -12.37
N THR A 120 -4.93 17.62 -12.43
CA THR A 120 -4.52 16.96 -13.67
C THR A 120 -5.40 15.73 -13.88
N PRO A 121 -6.08 15.62 -15.04
CA PRO A 121 -6.95 14.49 -15.37
C PRO A 121 -6.18 13.18 -15.52
#